data_AF-A0A3D3LLV4-F1
#
_entry.id   AF-A0A3D3LLV4-F1
#
_cell.length_a   1.000
_cell.length_b   1.000
_cell.length_c   1.000
_cell.angle_alpha   90.00
_cell.angle_beta   90.00
_cell.angle_gamma   90.00
#
_symmetry.space_group_name_H-M   'P 1'
#
loop_
_entity.id
_entity.type
_entity.pdbx_description
1 polymer ?
#
loop_
_entity_poly.entity_id
_entity_poly.type
_entity_poly.pdbx_seq_one_letter_code
_entity_poly.pdbx_strand_id
1 'polypeptide(L)'
;MGSQIPPEVYNTLSDRNKFFYQFNMFSYKYMNIYMFLSVPIAAFSTRIFFADRNYNYAENLIANAYFAGERSVLFIFAVLFIIILPRQYSSIILMLYTLLMFVYLFYAYKKFFLFKNVKDYFKGILSLIFMYILHLIFMFGSFTLLFYKK
;
A
#
# COMPACT_ATOMS: atom_id res chain seq x y z
N MET A 1 1.68 17.97 -8.08
CA MET A 1 3.09 18.24 -8.45
C MET A 1 3.81 18.72 -7.20
N GLY A 2 4.76 17.94 -6.66
CA GLY A 2 5.52 18.38 -5.49
C GLY A 2 6.34 19.61 -5.86
N SER A 3 6.14 20.73 -5.15
CA SER A 3 6.98 21.91 -5.31
C SER A 3 8.42 21.51 -5.05
N GLN A 4 9.28 21.63 -6.08
CA GLN A 4 10.69 21.36 -5.92
C GLN A 4 11.24 22.36 -4.89
N ILE A 5 11.90 21.84 -3.85
CA ILE A 5 12.63 22.68 -2.90
C ILE A 5 13.68 23.48 -3.69
N PRO A 6 13.86 24.79 -3.41
CA PRO A 6 14.89 25.59 -4.07
C PRO A 6 16.27 24.91 -3.96
N PRO A 7 17.11 24.98 -5.01
CA PRO A 7 18.43 24.30 -5.01
C PRO A 7 19.30 24.69 -3.82
N GLU A 8 19.22 25.94 -3.38
CA GLU A 8 19.92 26.47 -2.21
C GLU A 8 19.55 25.72 -0.92
N VAL A 9 18.25 25.52 -0.68
CA VAL A 9 17.75 24.78 0.49
C VAL A 9 18.03 23.29 0.36
N TYR A 10 18.00 22.73 -0.85
CA TYR A 10 18.34 21.33 -1.07
C TYR A 10 19.81 21.03 -0.72
N ASN A 11 20.73 21.93 -1.05
CA ASN A 11 22.15 21.74 -0.83
C ASN A 11 22.53 21.77 0.67
N THR A 12 21.78 22.50 1.50
CA THR A 12 21.99 22.57 2.95
C THR A 12 21.47 21.34 3.71
N LEU A 13 20.72 20.44 3.06
CA LEU A 13 20.23 19.22 3.69
C LEU A 13 21.38 18.23 3.95
N SER A 14 21.28 17.53 5.08
CA SER A 14 22.12 16.35 5.35
C SER A 14 21.87 15.27 4.30
N ASP A 15 22.85 14.39 4.06
CA ASP A 15 22.72 13.32 3.05
C ASP A 15 21.52 12.41 3.30
N ARG A 16 21.24 12.14 4.58
CA ARG A 16 20.03 11.42 5.02
C ARG A 16 18.75 12.14 4.54
N ASN A 17 18.67 13.45 4.73
CA ASN A 17 17.50 14.23 4.32
C ASN A 17 17.39 14.36 2.80
N LYS A 18 18.52 14.49 2.10
CA LYS A 18 18.58 14.46 0.62
C LYS A 18 18.03 13.14 0.09
N PHE A 19 18.47 12.01 0.66
CA PHE A 19 17.96 10.68 0.32
C PHE A 19 16.44 10.59 0.49
N PHE A 20 15.91 10.96 1.66
CA PHE A 20 14.46 10.90 1.90
C PHE A 20 13.67 11.82 0.97
N TYR A 21 14.20 13.00 0.67
CA TYR A 21 13.57 13.90 -0.28
C TYR A 21 13.50 13.30 -1.69
N GLN A 22 14.63 12.77 -2.19
CA GLN A 22 14.67 12.11 -3.50
C GLN A 22 13.77 10.88 -3.54
N PHE A 23 13.82 10.05 -2.50
CA PHE A 23 12.98 8.86 -2.37
C PHE A 23 11.49 9.22 -2.35
N ASN A 24 11.09 10.25 -1.60
CA ASN A 24 9.70 10.71 -1.57
C ASN A 24 9.27 11.23 -2.94
N MET A 25 10.09 12.05 -3.60
CA MET A 25 9.81 12.56 -4.95
C MET A 25 9.66 11.43 -5.96
N PHE A 26 10.51 10.41 -5.87
CA PHE A 26 10.42 9.19 -6.68
C PHE A 26 9.12 8.44 -6.40
N SER A 27 8.81 8.17 -5.14
CA SER A 27 7.59 7.49 -4.71
C SER A 27 6.33 8.20 -5.20
N TYR A 28 6.26 9.54 -5.11
CA TYR A 28 5.15 10.31 -5.65
C TYR A 28 5.05 10.24 -7.17
N LYS A 29 6.18 10.28 -7.88
CA LYS A 29 6.21 10.20 -9.35
C LYS A 29 5.69 8.86 -9.86
N TYR A 30 6.02 7.76 -9.17
CA TYR A 30 5.68 6.39 -9.59
C TYR A 30 4.53 5.76 -8.79
N MET A 31 3.82 6.56 -7.97
CA MET A 31 2.74 6.10 -7.09
C MET A 31 1.67 5.26 -7.82
N ASN A 32 1.26 5.68 -9.01
CA ASN A 32 0.24 4.96 -9.80
C ASN A 32 0.72 3.56 -10.23
N ILE A 33 2.01 3.42 -10.57
CA ILE A 33 2.59 2.12 -10.94
C ILE A 33 2.65 1.20 -9.72
N TYR A 34 3.04 1.73 -8.56
CA TYR A 34 3.01 0.98 -7.31
C TYR A 34 1.59 0.54 -6.94
N MET A 35 0.61 1.44 -7.05
CA MET A 35 -0.79 1.11 -6.82
C MET A 35 -1.27 0.00 -7.76
N PHE A 36 -0.96 0.09 -9.06
CA PHE A 36 -1.32 -0.95 -10.02
C PHE A 36 -0.67 -2.31 -9.68
N LEU A 37 0.62 -2.33 -9.38
CA LEU A 37 1.36 -3.54 -9.02
C LEU A 37 1.00 -4.10 -7.64
N SER A 38 0.36 -3.32 -6.79
CA SER A 38 -0.10 -3.81 -5.48
C SER A 38 -1.09 -4.97 -5.61
N VAL A 39 -1.90 -5.00 -6.67
CA VAL A 39 -2.89 -6.06 -6.92
C VAL A 39 -2.23 -7.41 -7.22
N PRO A 40 -1.33 -7.56 -8.22
CA PRO A 40 -0.65 -8.83 -8.45
C PRO A 40 0.26 -9.25 -7.28
N ILE A 41 0.90 -8.31 -6.57
CA ILE A 41 1.67 -8.61 -5.36
C ILE A 41 0.77 -9.19 -4.26
N ALA A 42 -0.40 -8.58 -4.03
CA ALA A 42 -1.37 -9.06 -3.07
C ALA A 42 -1.89 -10.45 -3.44
N ALA A 43 -2.24 -10.66 -4.72
CA ALA A 43 -2.69 -11.95 -5.23
C ALA A 43 -1.64 -13.06 -5.08
N PHE A 44 -0.37 -12.74 -5.34
CA PHE A 44 0.74 -13.66 -5.13
C PHE A 44 0.88 -14.02 -3.65
N SER A 45 0.82 -13.02 -2.77
CA SER A 45 0.88 -13.24 -1.32
C SER A 45 -0.27 -14.11 -0.83
N THR A 46 -1.52 -13.78 -1.19
CA THR A 46 -2.68 -14.56 -0.73
C THR A 46 -2.65 -15.98 -1.29
N ARG A 47 -2.17 -16.18 -2.53
CA ARG A 47 -1.97 -17.51 -3.10
C ARG A 47 -0.99 -18.36 -2.29
N ILE A 48 0.11 -17.79 -1.78
CA ILE A 48 1.09 -18.53 -0.98
C ILE A 48 0.48 -18.99 0.34
N PHE A 49 -0.17 -18.08 1.08
CA PHE A 49 -0.67 -18.39 2.43
C PHE A 49 -1.98 -19.19 2.45
N PHE A 50 -2.79 -19.08 1.39
CA PHE A 50 -4.05 -19.79 1.23
C PHE A 50 -4.03 -20.82 0.10
N ALA A 51 -2.84 -21.35 -0.25
CA ALA A 51 -2.68 -22.37 -1.28
C ALA A 51 -3.53 -23.63 -1.02
N ASP A 52 -3.80 -23.95 0.25
CA ASP A 52 -4.61 -25.08 0.68
C ASP A 52 -6.12 -24.93 0.38
N ARG A 53 -6.56 -23.74 -0.04
CA ARG A 53 -7.96 -23.45 -0.36
C ARG A 53 -8.32 -23.70 -1.82
N ASN A 54 -7.40 -24.24 -2.62
CA ASN A 54 -7.57 -24.56 -4.04
C ASN A 54 -7.97 -23.36 -4.93
N TYR A 55 -7.78 -22.12 -4.45
CA TYR A 55 -7.95 -20.94 -5.30
C TYR A 55 -6.77 -20.81 -6.26
N ASN A 56 -7.07 -20.62 -7.54
CA ASN A 56 -6.04 -20.34 -8.53
C ASN A 56 -5.55 -18.88 -8.42
N TYR A 57 -4.47 -18.55 -9.13
CA TYR A 57 -3.93 -17.18 -9.09
C TYR A 57 -4.90 -16.14 -9.66
N ALA A 58 -5.70 -16.50 -10.67
CA ALA A 58 -6.66 -15.58 -11.27
C ALA A 58 -7.79 -15.21 -10.29
N GLU A 59 -8.28 -16.16 -9.49
CA GLU A 59 -9.27 -15.90 -8.44
C GLU A 59 -8.71 -14.98 -7.36
N ASN A 60 -7.47 -15.22 -6.91
CA ASN A 60 -6.78 -14.33 -5.99
C ASN A 60 -6.58 -12.93 -6.61
N LEU A 61 -6.28 -12.86 -7.90
CA LEU A 61 -6.09 -11.60 -8.63
C LEU A 61 -7.40 -10.81 -8.72
N ILE A 62 -8.51 -11.46 -9.10
CA ILE A 62 -9.84 -10.85 -9.18
C ILE A 62 -10.29 -10.34 -7.81
N ALA A 63 -10.13 -11.16 -6.76
CA ALA A 63 -10.49 -10.76 -5.39
C ALA A 63 -9.70 -9.53 -4.93
N ASN A 64 -8.37 -9.53 -5.13
CA ASN A 64 -7.54 -8.39 -4.73
C ASN A 64 -7.77 -7.16 -5.60
N ALA A 65 -8.12 -7.31 -6.88
CA ALA A 65 -8.54 -6.21 -7.74
C ALA A 65 -9.85 -5.58 -7.23
N TYR A 66 -10.82 -6.41 -6.86
CA TYR A 66 -12.07 -5.96 -6.24
C TYR A 66 -11.81 -5.19 -4.94
N PHE A 67 -10.99 -5.73 -4.03
CA PHE A 67 -10.63 -5.05 -2.78
C PHE A 67 -9.86 -3.74 -3.01
N ALA A 68 -9.01 -3.67 -4.05
CA ALA A 68 -8.31 -2.45 -4.41
C ALA A 68 -9.28 -1.37 -4.96
N GLY A 69 -10.25 -1.77 -5.78
CA GLY A 69 -11.31 -0.89 -6.26
C GLY A 69 -12.15 -0.33 -5.12
N GLU A 70 -12.62 -1.20 -4.22
CA GLU A 70 -13.43 -0.78 -3.08
C GLU A 70 -12.66 0.15 -2.12
N ARG A 71 -11.39 -0.16 -1.83
CA ARG A 71 -10.50 0.74 -1.09
C ARG A 71 -10.41 2.12 -1.73
N SER A 72 -10.34 2.19 -3.06
CA SER A 72 -10.26 3.47 -3.78
C SER A 72 -11.56 4.25 -3.65
N VAL A 73 -12.71 3.59 -3.72
CA VAL A 73 -14.03 4.20 -3.47
C VAL A 73 -14.13 4.70 -2.03
N LEU A 74 -13.73 3.90 -1.04
CA LEU A 74 -13.72 4.30 0.36
C LEU A 74 -12.78 5.48 0.62
N PHE A 75 -11.64 5.54 -0.07
CA PHE A 75 -10.69 6.64 0.06
C PHE A 75 -11.26 7.98 -0.42
N ILE A 76 -12.19 7.99 -1.38
CA ILE A 76 -12.86 9.22 -1.84
C ILE A 76 -13.55 9.91 -0.65
N PHE A 77 -14.21 9.15 0.24
CA PHE A 77 -14.83 9.73 1.43
C PHE A 77 -13.79 10.34 2.39
N ALA A 78 -12.66 9.66 2.59
CA ALA A 78 -11.57 10.21 3.41
C ALA A 78 -11.02 11.53 2.82
N VAL A 79 -10.88 11.61 1.49
CA VAL A 79 -10.47 12.83 0.79
C VAL A 79 -11.50 13.94 0.97
N LEU A 80 -12.80 13.65 0.87
CA LEU A 80 -13.85 14.64 1.12
C LEU A 80 -13.74 15.23 2.54
N PHE A 81 -13.54 14.40 3.56
CA PHE A 81 -13.33 14.88 4.93
C PHE A 81 -12.07 15.73 5.08
N ILE A 82 -10.97 15.37 4.41
CA ILE A 82 -9.72 16.15 4.42
C ILE A 82 -9.91 17.53 3.78
N ILE A 83 -10.75 17.64 2.76
CA ILE A 83 -11.03 18.91 2.07
C ILE A 83 -11.93 19.83 2.91
N ILE A 84 -12.95 19.26 3.59
CA ILE A 84 -13.97 20.03 4.31
C ILE A 84 -13.49 20.43 5.71
N LEU A 85 -12.73 19.57 6.40
CA LEU A 85 -12.30 19.82 7.78
C LEU A 85 -10.96 20.59 7.84
N PRO A 86 -10.69 21.29 8.96
CA PRO A 86 -9.42 21.98 9.15
C PRO A 86 -8.22 21.03 9.00
N ARG A 87 -7.14 21.52 8.37
CA ARG A 87 -5.94 20.73 8.03
C ARG A 87 -5.31 20.00 9.22
N GLN A 88 -5.45 20.52 10.43
CA GLN A 88 -4.96 19.87 11.66
C GLN A 88 -5.57 18.47 11.90
N TYR A 89 -6.74 18.18 11.33
CA TYR A 89 -7.41 16.87 11.45
C TYR A 89 -7.00 15.87 10.38
N SER A 90 -6.22 16.25 9.37
CA SER A 90 -5.89 15.36 8.24
C SER A 90 -5.24 14.05 8.69
N SER A 91 -4.34 14.13 9.68
CA SER A 91 -3.65 12.95 10.21
C SER A 91 -4.61 12.00 10.93
N ILE A 92 -5.57 12.54 11.69
CA ILE A 92 -6.58 11.76 12.41
C ILE A 92 -7.53 11.09 11.41
N ILE A 93 -7.98 11.81 10.38
CA ILE A 93 -8.84 11.27 9.32
C ILE A 93 -8.13 10.10 8.60
N LEU A 94 -6.87 10.27 8.21
CA LEU A 94 -6.09 9.22 7.57
C LEU A 94 -5.87 8.00 8.48
N MET A 95 -5.67 8.22 9.78
CA MET A 95 -5.54 7.14 10.77
C MET A 95 -6.85 6.35 10.90
N LEU A 96 -7.99 7.04 11.02
CA LEU A 96 -9.32 6.41 11.09
C LEU A 96 -9.64 5.64 9.80
N TYR A 97 -9.37 6.23 8.64
CA TYR A 97 -9.50 5.55 7.36
C TYR A 97 -8.63 4.29 7.29
N THR A 98 -7.38 4.37 7.74
CA THR A 98 -6.47 3.21 7.76
C THR A 98 -7.01 2.10 8.65
N LEU A 99 -7.48 2.43 9.85
CA LEU A 99 -8.08 1.47 10.78
C LEU A 99 -9.33 0.82 10.17
N LEU A 100 -10.22 1.63 9.58
CA LEU A 100 -11.41 1.15 8.89
C LEU A 100 -11.05 0.17 7.76
N MET A 101 -10.05 0.51 6.95
CA MET A 101 -9.57 -0.34 5.86
C MET A 101 -8.97 -1.65 6.37
N PHE A 102 -8.24 -1.64 7.49
CA PHE A 102 -7.73 -2.87 8.10
C PHE A 102 -8.87 -3.79 8.54
N VAL A 103 -9.87 -3.26 9.23
CA VAL A 103 -11.05 -4.03 9.67
C VAL A 103 -11.82 -4.58 8.47
N TYR A 104 -12.06 -3.72 7.48
CA TYR A 104 -12.76 -4.10 6.25
C TYR A 104 -12.02 -5.21 5.49
N LEU A 105 -10.73 -5.04 5.22
CA LEU A 105 -9.93 -6.01 4.47
C LEU A 105 -9.86 -7.35 5.19
N PHE A 106 -9.72 -7.33 6.51
CA PHE A 106 -9.73 -8.54 7.33
C PHE A 106 -11.09 -9.27 7.26
N TYR A 107 -12.19 -8.52 7.34
CA TYR A 107 -13.54 -9.07 7.16
C TYR A 107 -13.73 -9.66 5.75
N ALA A 108 -13.29 -8.95 4.72
CA ALA A 108 -13.35 -9.40 3.33
C ALA A 108 -12.55 -10.69 3.11
N TYR A 109 -11.33 -10.78 3.66
CA TYR A 109 -10.51 -11.99 3.60
C TYR A 109 -11.16 -13.15 4.33
N LYS A 110 -11.72 -12.91 5.51
CA LYS A 110 -12.46 -13.93 6.27
C LYS A 110 -13.61 -14.52 5.44
N LYS A 111 -14.35 -13.67 4.75
CA LYS A 111 -15.48 -14.08 3.90
C LYS A 111 -15.03 -14.80 2.64
N PHE A 112 -14.02 -14.28 1.95
CA PHE A 112 -13.54 -14.84 0.69
C PHE A 112 -12.82 -16.18 0.88
N PHE A 113 -11.86 -16.25 1.82
CA PHE A 113 -11.06 -17.45 2.08
C PHE A 113 -11.69 -18.42 3.09
N LEU A 114 -12.91 -18.15 3.53
CA LEU A 114 -13.71 -19.00 4.43
C LEU A 114 -12.94 -19.41 5.70
N PHE A 115 -12.47 -18.44 6.48
CA PHE A 115 -11.70 -18.72 7.69
C PHE A 115 -12.53 -19.57 8.66
N LYS A 116 -12.01 -20.74 9.06
CA LYS A 116 -12.65 -21.67 9.99
C LYS A 116 -12.00 -21.62 11.37
N ASN A 117 -10.67 -21.50 11.40
CA ASN A 117 -9.88 -21.68 12.62
C ASN A 117 -8.95 -20.49 12.88
N VAL A 118 -8.41 -20.40 14.11
CA VAL A 118 -7.41 -19.38 14.51
C VAL A 118 -6.21 -19.33 13.54
N LYS A 119 -5.79 -20.48 13.01
CA LYS A 119 -4.72 -20.59 12.00
C LYS A 119 -4.99 -19.77 10.73
N ASP A 120 -6.24 -19.68 10.28
CA ASP A 120 -6.59 -18.91 9.08
C ASP A 120 -6.44 -17.41 9.31
N TYR A 121 -6.73 -16.94 10.52
CA TYR A 121 -6.51 -15.55 10.90
C TYR A 121 -5.01 -15.20 10.89
N PHE A 122 -4.16 -16.08 11.43
CA PHE A 122 -2.70 -15.91 11.34
C PHE A 122 -2.21 -15.91 9.90
N LYS A 123 -2.72 -16.81 9.03
CA LYS A 123 -2.42 -16.78 7.58
C LYS A 123 -2.82 -15.46 6.93
N GLY A 124 -3.98 -14.91 7.29
CA GLY A 124 -4.45 -13.62 6.80
C GLY A 124 -3.49 -12.49 7.17
N ILE A 125 -3.11 -12.41 8.44
CA ILE A 125 -2.15 -11.41 8.95
C ILE A 125 -0.79 -11.56 8.26
N LEU A 126 -0.27 -12.80 8.18
CA LEU A 126 1.01 -13.08 7.53
C LEU A 126 0.98 -12.72 6.05
N SER A 127 -0.13 -12.98 5.34
CA SER A 127 -0.29 -12.54 3.96
C SER A 127 -0.28 -11.02 3.82
N LEU A 128 -0.88 -10.27 4.74
CA LEU A 128 -0.84 -8.80 4.68
C LEU A 128 0.57 -8.27 4.94
N ILE A 129 1.27 -8.82 5.93
CA ILE A 129 2.66 -8.47 6.24
C ILE A 129 3.57 -8.80 5.05
N PHE A 130 3.43 -9.99 4.47
CA PHE A 130 4.25 -10.43 3.35
C PHE A 130 4.01 -9.59 2.09
N MET A 131 2.76 -9.28 1.77
CA MET A 131 2.41 -8.32 0.72
C MET A 131 3.10 -6.97 0.94
N TYR A 132 3.08 -6.43 2.16
CA TYR A 132 3.70 -5.14 2.46
C TYR A 132 5.23 -5.19 2.31
N ILE A 133 5.87 -6.27 2.77
CA ILE A 133 7.31 -6.50 2.60
C ILE A 133 7.67 -6.54 1.11
N LEU A 134 6.93 -7.30 0.29
CA LEU A 134 7.15 -7.35 -1.16
C LEU A 134 7.00 -5.98 -1.82
N HIS A 135 6.01 -5.20 -1.39
CA HIS A 135 5.81 -3.84 -1.88
C HIS A 135 6.98 -2.91 -1.54
N LEU A 136 7.50 -2.98 -0.30
CA LEU A 136 8.68 -2.23 0.12
C LEU A 136 9.92 -2.64 -0.67
N ILE A 137 10.17 -3.94 -0.82
CA ILE A 137 11.31 -4.45 -1.61
C ILE A 137 11.22 -3.91 -3.04
N PHE A 138 10.03 -3.93 -3.65
CA PHE A 138 9.84 -3.42 -5.00
C PHE A 138 10.08 -1.90 -5.10
N MET A 139 9.57 -1.11 -4.14
CA MET A 139 9.76 0.33 -4.11
C MET A 139 11.23 0.72 -3.89
N PHE A 140 11.90 0.15 -2.88
CA PHE A 140 13.31 0.41 -2.61
C PHE A 140 14.21 -0.14 -3.73
N GLY A 141 13.94 -1.35 -4.24
CA GLY A 141 14.71 -1.95 -5.32
C GLY A 141 14.63 -1.16 -6.62
N SER A 142 13.44 -0.66 -6.98
CA SER A 142 13.30 0.21 -8.15
C SER A 142 14.00 1.56 -7.98
N PHE A 143 13.98 2.13 -6.76
CA PHE A 143 14.73 3.35 -6.46
C PHE A 143 16.24 3.15 -6.61
N THR A 144 16.81 2.12 -5.99
CA THR A 144 18.26 1.86 -6.05
C THR A 144 18.72 1.53 -7.47
N LEU A 145 17.96 0.73 -8.22
CA LEU A 145 18.29 0.39 -9.61
C LEU A 145 18.34 1.60 -10.54
N LEU A 146 17.48 2.60 -10.33
CA LEU A 146 17.40 3.78 -11.20
C LEU A 146 18.33 4.93 -10.80
N PHE A 147 18.65 5.05 -9.50
CA PHE A 147 19.45 6.17 -8.98
C PHE A 147 20.90 5.80 -8.63
N TYR A 148 21.21 4.54 -8.35
CA TYR A 148 22.56 4.12 -7.94
C TYR A 148 23.40 3.55 -9.10
N LYS A 149 22.79 3.26 -10.25
CA LYS A 149 23.49 2.84 -11.48
C LYS A 149 23.94 4.01 -12.38
N LYS A 150 23.83 5.25 -11.90
CA LYS A 150 24.35 6.46 -12.56
C LYS A 150 25.39 7.10 -11.66
#